data_AF-A0A4W6FC95-F1
#
_entry.id   AF-A0A4W6FC95-F1
#
_cell.length_a   1.000
_cell.length_b   1.000
_cell.length_c   1.000
_cell.angle_alpha   90.00
_cell.angle_beta   90.00
_cell.angle_gamma   90.00
#
_symmetry.space_group_name_H-M   'P 1'
#
loop_
_entity.id
_entity.type
_entity.pdbx_description
1 polymer ?
#
loop_
_entity_poly.entity_id
_entity_poly.type
_entity_poly.pdbx_seq_one_letter_code
_entity_poly.pdbx_strand_id
1 'polypeptide(L)'
;MSGAATRREKTGLQRAGVSEQWEALAADEQLSGHQLQSELRGILGFRDHQTCMKEAALLDYYVCGFCWAKDVNLTPTQTSFTMTVLHMLLDNIREKQMSLVENVMEFAKALAAGCQCSTSEEETTSLLDREEASEFISYIRNSLFQRYRLYELLLTMPREELLTGTERTTEVFRCQDALTPLEEGISTHLYLQ
;
A
#
# COMPACT_ATOMS: atom_id res chain seq x y z
N MET A 1 26.37 -24.53 -6.92
CA MET A 1 26.20 -23.21 -6.25
C MET A 1 26.35 -22.11 -7.30
N SER A 2 25.31 -21.79 -8.06
CA SER A 2 25.31 -20.66 -9.02
C SER A 2 23.87 -20.27 -9.34
N GLY A 3 23.28 -19.44 -8.47
CA GLY A 3 21.88 -18.99 -8.62
C GLY A 3 21.55 -17.68 -7.90
N ALA A 4 22.46 -17.15 -7.08
CA ALA A 4 22.24 -15.92 -6.32
C ALA A 4 22.55 -14.64 -7.14
N ALA A 5 23.48 -14.71 -8.09
CA ALA A 5 23.89 -13.55 -8.90
C ALA A 5 22.76 -13.09 -9.86
N THR A 6 22.11 -14.05 -10.55
CA THR A 6 21.06 -13.77 -11.54
C THR A 6 19.76 -13.26 -10.94
N ARG A 7 19.48 -13.54 -9.66
CA ARG A 7 18.30 -13.00 -8.96
C ARG A 7 18.50 -11.52 -8.60
N ARG A 8 19.68 -11.15 -8.09
CA ARG A 8 19.99 -9.76 -7.69
C ARG A 8 20.04 -8.80 -8.88
N GLU A 9 20.64 -9.19 -10.01
CA GLU A 9 20.67 -8.35 -11.21
C GLU A 9 19.27 -8.12 -11.80
N LYS A 10 18.42 -9.16 -11.83
CA LYS A 10 17.02 -9.01 -12.26
C LYS A 10 16.21 -8.10 -11.35
N THR A 11 16.40 -8.18 -10.03
CA THR A 11 15.73 -7.29 -9.07
C THR A 11 16.22 -5.84 -9.18
N GLY A 12 17.49 -5.62 -9.47
CA GLY A 12 18.06 -4.28 -9.70
C GLY A 12 17.53 -3.62 -10.97
N LEU A 13 17.49 -4.36 -12.09
CA LEU A 13 17.00 -3.86 -13.37
C LEU A 13 15.47 -3.60 -13.34
N GLN A 14 14.70 -4.44 -12.64
CA GLN A 14 13.28 -4.19 -12.40
C GLN A 14 13.05 -2.95 -11.52
N ARG A 15 13.85 -2.73 -10.47
CA ARG A 15 13.74 -1.54 -9.62
C ARG A 15 14.07 -0.25 -10.36
N ALA A 16 15.07 -0.27 -11.25
CA ALA A 16 15.43 0.89 -12.06
C ALA A 16 14.27 1.31 -12.99
N GLY A 17 13.68 0.36 -13.72
CA GLY A 17 12.52 0.65 -14.57
C GLY A 17 11.30 1.15 -13.79
N VAL A 18 11.09 0.63 -12.57
CA VAL A 18 10.01 1.08 -11.69
C VAL A 18 10.25 2.51 -11.17
N SER A 19 11.51 2.90 -10.92
CA SER A 19 11.86 4.27 -10.51
C SER A 19 11.57 5.30 -11.61
N GLU A 20 11.90 4.97 -12.86
CA GLU A 20 11.59 5.84 -14.01
C GLU A 20 10.07 6.01 -14.19
N GLN A 21 9.30 4.94 -13.96
CA GLN A 21 7.84 4.99 -14.00
C GLN A 21 7.25 5.88 -12.90
N TRP A 22 7.81 5.87 -11.69
CA TRP A 22 7.39 6.79 -10.62
C TRP A 22 7.64 8.25 -10.96
N GLU A 23 8.79 8.54 -11.58
CA GLU A 23 9.16 9.90 -11.95
C GLU A 23 8.28 10.43 -13.07
N ALA A 24 8.03 9.62 -14.10
CA ALA A 24 7.09 9.95 -15.17
C ALA A 24 5.68 10.20 -14.63
N LEU A 25 5.23 9.40 -13.67
CA LEU A 25 3.93 9.59 -13.01
C LEU A 25 3.89 10.87 -12.17
N ALA A 26 4.99 11.20 -11.48
CA ALA A 26 5.11 12.39 -10.65
C ALA A 26 5.19 13.70 -11.45
N ALA A 27 5.64 13.62 -12.70
CA ALA A 27 5.67 14.76 -13.62
C ALA A 27 4.27 15.16 -14.15
N ASP A 28 3.24 14.33 -13.98
CA ASP A 28 1.88 14.66 -14.40
C ASP A 28 1.11 15.40 -13.29
N GLU A 29 0.96 16.71 -13.46
CA GLU A 29 0.25 17.59 -12.53
C GLU A 29 -1.28 17.41 -12.57
N GLN A 30 -1.85 16.89 -13.66
CA GLN A 30 -3.31 16.80 -13.88
C GLN A 30 -3.91 15.46 -13.42
N LEU A 31 -3.08 14.60 -12.85
CA LEU A 31 -3.43 13.24 -12.53
C LEU A 31 -4.50 13.18 -11.42
N SER A 32 -5.71 12.72 -11.76
CA SER A 32 -6.80 12.54 -10.80
C SER A 32 -6.56 11.36 -9.86
N GLY A 33 -7.21 11.34 -8.69
CA GLY A 33 -7.03 10.26 -7.71
C GLY A 33 -7.34 8.85 -8.25
N HIS A 34 -8.37 8.71 -9.08
CA HIS A 34 -8.69 7.43 -9.72
C HIS A 34 -7.66 7.00 -10.77
N GLN A 35 -7.11 7.96 -11.53
CA GLN A 35 -6.03 7.70 -12.47
C GLN A 35 -4.76 7.29 -11.72
N LEU A 36 -4.42 7.98 -10.63
CA LEU A 36 -3.25 7.67 -9.80
C LEU A 36 -3.29 6.23 -9.30
N GLN A 37 -4.42 5.82 -8.72
CA GLN A 37 -4.59 4.46 -8.23
C GLN A 37 -4.48 3.44 -9.38
N SER A 38 -5.02 3.74 -10.56
CA SER A 38 -4.95 2.86 -11.73
C SER A 38 -3.52 2.70 -12.27
N GLU A 39 -2.77 3.79 -12.37
CA GLU A 39 -1.37 3.79 -12.82
C GLU A 39 -0.46 3.07 -11.81
N LEU A 40 -0.59 3.40 -10.52
CA LEU A 40 0.17 2.72 -9.46
C LEU A 40 -0.14 1.21 -9.44
N ARG A 41 -1.40 0.82 -9.63
CA ARG A 41 -1.78 -0.60 -9.78
C ARG A 41 -1.05 -1.25 -10.95
N GLY A 42 -0.97 -0.57 -12.09
CA GLY A 42 -0.25 -1.03 -13.28
C GLY A 42 1.24 -1.23 -13.04
N ILE A 43 1.90 -0.24 -12.45
CA ILE A 43 3.35 -0.28 -12.17
C ILE A 43 3.68 -1.39 -11.16
N LEU A 44 2.84 -1.58 -10.14
CA LEU A 44 3.03 -2.62 -9.12
C LEU A 44 2.62 -4.03 -9.61
N GLY A 45 1.94 -4.14 -10.75
CA GLY A 45 1.46 -5.40 -11.29
C GLY A 45 0.34 -6.05 -10.48
N PHE A 46 -0.39 -5.28 -9.66
CA PHE A 46 -1.50 -5.77 -8.83
C PHE A 46 -2.74 -6.05 -9.68
N ARG A 47 -3.29 -7.25 -9.57
CA ARG A 47 -4.44 -7.71 -10.38
C ARG A 47 -5.68 -7.95 -9.54
N ASP A 48 -5.48 -8.37 -8.29
CA ASP A 48 -6.51 -8.90 -7.41
C ASP A 48 -6.75 -7.97 -6.21
N HIS A 49 -6.33 -6.71 -6.24
CA HIS A 49 -6.53 -5.73 -5.15
C HIS A 49 -7.97 -5.62 -4.63
N GLN A 50 -8.99 -6.01 -5.39
CA GLN A 50 -10.39 -6.04 -4.92
C GLN A 50 -10.71 -7.24 -4.02
N THR A 51 -9.93 -8.33 -4.11
CA THR A 51 -10.17 -9.60 -3.40
C THR A 51 -8.98 -10.02 -2.52
N CYS A 52 -7.80 -9.43 -2.74
CA CYS A 52 -6.57 -9.66 -2.01
C CYS A 52 -6.27 -8.46 -1.09
N MET A 53 -6.48 -8.66 0.22
CA MET A 53 -6.21 -7.63 1.23
C MET A 53 -4.76 -7.13 1.21
N LYS A 54 -3.79 -8.00 0.87
CA LYS A 54 -2.38 -7.61 0.79
C LYS A 54 -2.15 -6.60 -0.33
N GLU A 55 -2.65 -6.89 -1.53
CA GLU A 55 -2.55 -5.98 -2.67
C GLU A 55 -3.33 -4.68 -2.42
N ALA A 56 -4.52 -4.77 -1.82
CA ALA A 56 -5.33 -3.60 -1.46
C ALA A 56 -4.56 -2.65 -0.52
N ALA A 57 -4.01 -3.18 0.57
CA ALA A 57 -3.29 -2.39 1.56
C ALA A 57 -1.98 -1.81 1.01
N LEU A 58 -1.25 -2.58 0.18
CA LEU A 58 -0.06 -2.07 -0.49
C LEU A 58 -0.41 -0.93 -1.44
N LEU A 59 -1.45 -1.10 -2.27
CA LEU A 59 -1.89 -0.08 -3.22
C LEU A 59 -2.29 1.21 -2.49
N ASP A 60 -3.08 1.08 -1.42
CA ASP A 60 -3.49 2.22 -0.58
C ASP A 60 -2.27 2.94 0.01
N TYR A 61 -1.27 2.19 0.50
CA TYR A 61 -0.05 2.77 1.03
C TYR A 61 0.77 3.54 -0.02
N TYR A 62 0.90 3.01 -1.24
CA TYR A 62 1.59 3.71 -2.33
C TYR A 62 0.84 4.96 -2.79
N VAL A 63 -0.50 4.90 -2.88
CA VAL A 63 -1.33 6.08 -3.17
C VAL A 63 -1.13 7.14 -2.10
N CYS A 64 -1.17 6.77 -0.82
CA CYS A 64 -0.92 7.69 0.29
C CYS A 64 0.48 8.31 0.24
N GLY A 65 1.52 7.52 -0.08
CA GLY A 65 2.89 8.01 -0.20
C GLY A 65 3.06 9.00 -1.34
N PHE A 66 2.40 8.75 -2.47
CA PHE A 66 2.43 9.64 -3.61
C PHE A 66 1.66 10.94 -3.34
N CYS A 67 0.46 10.86 -2.74
CA CYS A 67 -0.30 12.03 -2.32
C CYS A 67 0.49 12.88 -1.32
N TRP A 68 1.10 12.25 -0.31
CA TRP A 68 1.94 12.94 0.66
C TRP A 68 3.11 13.68 -0.02
N ALA A 69 3.80 13.05 -0.98
CA ALA A 69 4.89 13.68 -1.72
C ALA A 69 4.42 14.93 -2.48
N LYS A 70 3.22 14.89 -3.07
CA LYS A 70 2.60 16.06 -3.71
C LYS A 70 2.21 17.13 -2.69
N ASP A 71 1.65 16.75 -1.55
CA ASP A 71 1.21 17.68 -0.50
C ASP A 71 2.38 18.51 0.06
N VAL A 72 3.57 17.91 0.18
CA VAL A 72 4.80 18.61 0.60
C VAL A 72 5.58 19.22 -0.57
N ASN A 73 5.02 19.19 -1.79
CA ASN A 73 5.57 19.76 -3.02
C ASN A 73 6.95 19.22 -3.44
N LEU A 74 7.18 17.92 -3.25
CA LEU A 74 8.39 17.29 -3.76
C LEU A 74 8.43 17.35 -5.29
N THR A 75 9.63 17.60 -5.84
CA THR A 75 9.89 17.47 -7.27
C THR A 75 9.63 16.04 -7.76
N PRO A 76 9.44 15.81 -9.08
CA PRO A 76 9.25 14.47 -9.63
C PRO A 76 10.38 13.49 -9.26
N THR A 77 11.63 13.96 -9.28
CA THR A 77 12.81 13.17 -8.90
C THR A 77 12.81 12.81 -7.41
N GLN A 78 12.48 13.77 -6.53
CA GLN A 78 12.34 13.51 -5.09
C GLN A 78 11.16 12.58 -4.78
N THR A 79 10.07 12.71 -5.51
CA THR A 79 8.91 11.80 -5.41
C THR A 79 9.29 10.39 -5.83
N SER A 80 10.00 10.22 -6.94
CA SER A 80 10.51 8.92 -7.39
C SER A 80 11.45 8.28 -6.37
N PHE A 81 12.36 9.06 -5.79
CA PHE A 81 13.23 8.60 -4.70
C PHE A 81 12.43 8.14 -3.49
N THR A 82 11.46 8.94 -3.05
CA THR A 82 10.57 8.62 -1.93
C THR A 82 9.83 7.30 -2.19
N MET A 83 9.21 7.16 -3.36
CA MET A 83 8.48 5.95 -3.76
C MET A 83 9.39 4.72 -3.82
N THR A 84 10.62 4.90 -4.28
CA THR A 84 11.64 3.85 -4.30
C THR A 84 12.02 3.41 -2.87
N VAL A 85 12.18 4.35 -1.95
CA VAL A 85 12.43 4.05 -0.54
C VAL A 85 11.22 3.32 0.07
N LEU A 86 9.99 3.81 -0.13
CA LEU A 86 8.78 3.13 0.34
C LEU A 86 8.70 1.68 -0.17
N HIS A 87 8.97 1.49 -1.46
CA HIS A 87 8.99 0.18 -2.08
C HIS A 87 10.05 -0.74 -1.45
N MET A 88 11.25 -0.22 -1.23
CA MET A 88 12.34 -0.95 -0.59
C MET A 88 11.99 -1.36 0.86
N LEU A 89 11.37 -0.48 1.65
CA LEU A 89 10.98 -0.79 3.03
C LEU A 89 9.89 -1.85 3.10
N LEU A 90 8.90 -1.81 2.20
CA LEU A 90 7.85 -2.83 2.12
C LEU A 90 8.38 -4.17 1.61
N ASP A 91 9.26 -4.17 0.61
CA ASP A 91 9.97 -5.37 0.15
C ASP A 91 10.81 -6.01 1.27
N ASN A 92 11.45 -5.19 2.12
CA ASN A 92 12.22 -5.69 3.26
C ASN A 92 11.32 -6.47 4.25
N ILE A 93 10.08 -6.05 4.44
CA ILE A 93 9.10 -6.77 5.25
C ILE A 93 8.65 -8.04 4.52
N ARG A 94 8.20 -7.91 3.26
CA ARG A 94 7.56 -8.99 2.51
C ARG A 94 8.52 -10.12 2.14
N GLU A 95 9.67 -9.78 1.57
CA GLU A 95 10.59 -10.75 0.96
C GLU A 95 11.71 -11.15 1.91
N LYS A 96 12.20 -10.20 2.72
CA LYS A 96 13.37 -10.41 3.59
C LYS A 96 12.99 -10.68 5.04
N GLN A 97 11.72 -10.46 5.42
CA GLN A 97 11.23 -10.59 6.79
C GLN A 97 12.11 -9.86 7.81
N MET A 98 12.61 -8.68 7.44
CA MET A 98 13.45 -7.87 8.31
C MET A 98 12.67 -7.39 9.53
N SER A 99 13.34 -7.41 10.68
CA SER A 99 12.81 -6.78 11.89
C SER A 99 12.71 -5.26 11.72
N LEU A 100 11.92 -4.61 12.58
CA LEU A 100 11.79 -3.15 12.59
C LEU A 100 13.16 -2.45 12.65
N VAL A 101 14.05 -2.91 13.54
CA VAL A 101 15.36 -2.28 13.74
C VAL A 101 16.23 -2.38 12.49
N GLU A 102 16.25 -3.54 11.83
CA GLU A 102 17.00 -3.73 10.58
C GLU A 102 16.46 -2.86 9.46
N ASN A 103 15.14 -2.75 9.33
CA ASN A 103 14.52 -1.96 8.27
C ASN A 103 14.67 -0.45 8.50
N VAL A 104 14.65 0.01 9.76
CA VAL A 104 15.03 1.39 10.13
C VAL A 104 16.48 1.69 9.74
N MET A 105 17.40 0.74 9.90
CA MET A 105 18.78 0.93 9.46
C MET A 105 18.91 1.03 7.94
N GLU A 106 18.16 0.23 7.18
CA GLU A 106 18.12 0.34 5.71
C GLU A 106 17.50 1.68 5.26
N PHE A 107 16.45 2.15 5.94
CA PHE A 107 15.89 3.49 5.72
C PHE A 107 16.94 4.58 5.96
N ALA A 108 17.65 4.53 7.09
CA ALA A 108 18.66 5.53 7.44
C ALA A 108 19.80 5.58 6.39
N LYS A 109 20.23 4.41 5.87
CA LYS A 109 21.22 4.35 4.79
C LYS A 109 20.71 4.97 3.49
N ALA A 110 19.47 4.67 3.09
CA ALA A 110 18.89 5.21 1.88
C ALA A 110 18.67 6.72 1.97
N LEU A 111 18.18 7.20 3.12
CA LEU A 111 18.02 8.63 3.37
C LEU A 111 19.37 9.35 3.37
N ALA A 112 20.38 8.78 4.03
CA ALA A 112 21.73 9.35 4.01
C ALA A 112 22.31 9.41 2.60
N ALA A 113 22.00 8.44 1.72
CA ALA A 113 22.42 8.50 0.32
C ALA A 113 21.70 9.62 -0.47
N GLY A 114 20.41 9.88 -0.18
CA GLY A 114 19.67 10.98 -0.80
C GLY A 114 20.08 12.37 -0.29
N CYS A 115 20.51 12.48 0.97
CA CYS A 115 20.94 13.75 1.56
C CYS A 115 22.44 14.05 1.38
N GLN A 116 23.24 13.09 0.93
CA GLN A 116 24.69 13.30 0.74
C GLN A 116 24.97 14.09 -0.54
N CYS A 117 25.75 15.16 -0.37
CA CYS A 117 26.43 15.92 -1.42
C CYS A 117 27.68 15.13 -1.82
N SER A 118 27.86 14.78 -3.09
CA SER A 118 29.14 14.25 -3.55
C SER A 118 30.20 15.33 -3.33
N THR A 119 31.14 15.10 -2.42
CA THR A 119 32.26 16.00 -2.09
C THR A 119 33.31 16.08 -3.21
N SER A 120 32.91 15.84 -4.47
CA SER A 120 33.72 16.08 -5.66
C SER A 120 33.38 17.48 -6.17
N GLU A 121 34.36 18.18 -6.71
CA GLU A 121 34.38 19.63 -6.98
C GLU A 121 33.38 20.16 -8.04
N GLU A 122 32.25 19.48 -8.24
CA GLU A 122 31.14 19.92 -9.08
C GLU A 122 29.87 20.05 -8.21
N GLU A 123 29.21 21.21 -8.32
CA GLU A 123 27.99 21.61 -7.61
C GLU A 123 26.89 20.53 -7.67
N THR A 124 26.89 19.61 -6.73
CA THR A 124 25.85 18.58 -6.60
C THR A 124 25.00 18.91 -5.38
N THR A 125 23.87 19.57 -5.61
CA THR A 125 22.87 19.83 -4.56
C THR A 125 22.31 18.50 -4.05
N SER A 126 22.13 18.36 -2.74
CA SER A 126 21.47 17.19 -2.14
C SER A 126 20.08 17.00 -2.74
N LEU A 127 19.63 15.74 -2.87
CA LEU A 127 18.31 15.45 -3.44
C LEU A 127 17.18 15.95 -2.55
N LEU A 128 17.34 15.81 -1.23
CA LEU A 128 16.44 16.35 -0.23
C LEU A 128 17.20 17.37 0.61
N ASP A 129 16.55 18.50 0.90
CA ASP A 129 17.02 19.44 1.92
C ASP A 129 16.74 18.92 3.34
N ARG A 130 17.08 19.72 4.35
CA ARG A 130 16.96 19.34 5.76
C ARG A 130 15.49 19.22 6.18
N GLU A 131 14.66 20.13 5.72
CA GLU A 131 13.25 20.24 6.06
C GLU A 131 12.46 19.09 5.40
N GLU A 132 12.67 18.87 4.10
CA GLU A 132 12.11 17.75 3.32
C GLU A 132 12.52 16.39 3.91
N ALA A 133 13.79 16.22 4.28
CA ALA A 133 14.27 15.01 4.92
C ALA A 133 13.59 14.77 6.29
N SER A 134 13.37 15.84 7.08
CA SER A 134 12.67 15.76 8.36
C SER A 134 11.20 15.36 8.19
N GLU A 135 10.51 15.96 7.21
CA GLU A 135 9.13 15.58 6.87
C GLU A 135 9.06 14.13 6.41
N PHE A 136 10.01 13.69 5.58
CA PHE A 136 10.05 12.30 5.12
C PHE A 136 10.29 11.30 6.27
N ILE A 137 11.20 11.61 7.19
CA ILE A 137 11.39 10.82 8.42
C ILE A 137 10.08 10.72 9.21
N SER A 138 9.39 11.85 9.41
CA SER A 138 8.12 11.89 10.14
C SER A 138 7.05 11.04 9.45
N TYR A 139 6.92 11.16 8.12
CA TYR A 139 6.00 10.37 7.31
C TYR A 139 6.26 8.87 7.48
N ILE A 140 7.49 8.40 7.27
CA ILE A 140 7.84 6.97 7.40
C ILE A 140 7.60 6.45 8.81
N ARG A 141 7.98 7.24 9.83
CA ARG A 141 7.75 6.89 11.22
C ARG A 141 6.26 6.64 11.50
N ASN A 142 5.39 7.54 11.05
CA ASN A 142 3.98 7.53 11.38
C ASN A 142 3.17 6.55 10.49
N SER A 143 3.56 6.39 9.23
CA SER A 143 2.83 5.56 8.24
C SER A 143 3.21 4.08 8.28
N LEU A 144 4.50 3.77 8.48
CA LEU A 144 5.03 2.41 8.43
C LEU A 144 5.53 1.92 9.78
N PHE A 145 6.51 2.60 10.39
CA PHE A 145 7.22 2.05 11.55
C PHE A 145 6.35 1.96 12.81
N GLN A 146 5.44 2.92 13.04
CA GLN A 146 4.47 2.82 14.14
C GLN A 146 3.51 1.63 13.98
N ARG A 147 3.26 1.18 12.75
CA ARG A 147 2.34 0.08 12.42
C ARG A 147 3.09 -1.15 11.91
N TYR A 148 4.39 -1.25 12.20
CA TYR A 148 5.27 -2.25 11.57
C TYR A 148 4.77 -3.68 11.77
N ARG A 149 4.34 -4.00 12.99
CA ARG A 149 3.83 -5.35 13.31
C ARG A 149 2.59 -5.72 12.49
N LEU A 150 1.73 -4.75 12.18
CA LEU A 150 0.57 -4.97 11.33
C LEU A 150 0.99 -5.34 9.90
N TYR A 151 1.95 -4.60 9.33
CA TYR A 151 2.48 -4.88 7.99
C TYR A 151 3.24 -6.21 7.95
N GLU A 152 4.03 -6.54 8.98
CA GLU A 152 4.65 -7.86 9.11
C GLU A 152 3.59 -8.97 9.02
N LEU A 153 2.55 -8.91 9.85
CA LEU A 153 1.49 -9.92 9.85
C LEU A 153 0.75 -9.96 8.50
N LEU A 154 0.34 -8.81 7.98
CA LEU A 154 -0.40 -8.74 6.73
C LEU A 154 0.41 -9.32 5.55
N LEU A 155 1.70 -9.00 5.46
CA LEU A 155 2.51 -9.38 4.31
C LEU A 155 3.07 -10.80 4.44
N THR A 156 3.40 -11.27 5.64
CA THR A 156 4.03 -12.58 5.86
C THR A 156 3.05 -13.71 6.11
N MET A 157 1.83 -13.43 6.60
CA MET A 157 0.88 -14.50 6.91
C MET A 157 0.51 -15.27 5.63
N PRO A 158 0.76 -16.59 5.56
CA PRO A 158 0.18 -17.39 4.51
C PRO A 158 -1.33 -17.30 4.68
N ARG A 159 -2.05 -17.05 3.58
CA ARG A 159 -3.49 -17.24 3.53
C ARG A 159 -3.73 -18.74 3.51
N GLU A 160 -3.38 -19.43 4.59
CA GLU A 160 -3.99 -20.71 4.88
C GLU A 160 -5.47 -20.39 4.96
N GLU A 161 -6.21 -20.92 3.99
CA GLU A 161 -7.65 -21.01 4.04
C GLU A 161 -8.00 -21.69 5.36
N LEU A 162 -8.17 -20.90 6.41
CA LEU A 162 -8.98 -21.30 7.56
C LEU A 162 -10.46 -21.28 7.14
N LEU A 163 -10.75 -21.85 5.96
CA LEU A 163 -11.99 -22.54 5.68
C LEU A 163 -11.88 -23.87 6.43
N THR A 164 -11.80 -23.81 7.77
CA THR A 164 -12.28 -24.93 8.56
C THR A 164 -13.71 -25.11 8.08
N GLY A 165 -13.94 -26.21 7.37
CA GLY A 165 -15.24 -26.64 6.89
C GLY A 165 -16.18 -26.79 8.07
N THR A 166 -16.65 -25.68 8.59
CA THR A 166 -17.86 -25.63 9.39
C THR A 166 -18.93 -25.66 8.32
N GLU A 167 -19.24 -26.88 7.88
CA GLU A 167 -20.49 -27.16 7.20
C GLU A 167 -21.57 -26.42 8.00
N ARG A 168 -22.04 -25.29 7.47
CA ARG A 168 -23.19 -24.62 8.05
C ARG A 168 -24.37 -25.53 7.74
N THR A 169 -24.67 -26.45 8.65
CA THR A 169 -25.98 -27.08 8.75
C THR A 169 -26.95 -25.97 9.15
N THR A 170 -27.31 -25.10 8.20
CA THR A 170 -28.52 -24.30 8.35
C THR A 170 -29.68 -25.27 8.24
N GLU A 171 -30.14 -25.77 9.38
CA GLU A 171 -31.45 -26.40 9.45
C GLU A 171 -32.47 -25.35 9.03
N VAL A 172 -32.93 -25.46 7.78
CA VAL A 172 -34.08 -24.71 7.32
C VAL A 172 -35.27 -25.35 8.03
N PHE A 173 -35.71 -24.74 9.13
CA PHE A 173 -37.02 -25.01 9.68
C PHE A 173 -38.05 -24.68 8.60
N ARG A 174 -38.55 -25.70 7.92
CA ARG A 174 -39.79 -25.56 7.17
C ARG A 174 -40.86 -25.27 8.21
N CYS A 175 -41.39 -24.06 8.18
CA CYS A 175 -42.62 -23.71 8.86
C CYS A 175 -43.70 -24.68 8.35
N GLN A 176 -43.88 -25.79 9.07
CA GLN A 176 -45.12 -26.54 9.02
C GLN A 176 -46.07 -25.71 9.85
N ASP A 177 -47.12 -25.25 9.18
CA ASP A 177 -48.19 -24.37 9.65
C ASP A 177 -48.02 -22.96 9.13
N ALA A 178 -48.60 -22.77 7.93
CA ALA A 178 -48.90 -21.46 7.38
C ALA A 178 -49.51 -20.59 8.49
N LEU A 179 -48.78 -19.57 8.92
CA LEU A 179 -49.34 -18.52 9.75
C LEU A 179 -50.47 -17.91 8.94
N THR A 180 -51.71 -18.26 9.30
CA THR A 180 -52.91 -17.60 8.80
C THR A 180 -52.73 -16.10 9.02
N PRO A 181 -52.92 -15.25 7.99
CA PRO A 181 -52.83 -13.81 8.17
C PRO A 181 -53.79 -13.41 9.29
N LEU A 182 -53.28 -12.63 10.25
CA LEU A 182 -54.09 -12.09 11.33
C LEU A 182 -55.11 -11.13 10.70
N GLU A 183 -56.32 -11.64 10.47
CA GLU A 183 -57.47 -10.86 10.03
C GLU A 183 -57.97 -10.04 11.23
N GLU A 184 -57.15 -9.10 11.69
CA GLU A 184 -57.56 -8.08 12.66
C GLU A 184 -58.34 -7.00 11.90
N GLY A 185 -59.66 -7.15 11.97
CA GLY A 185 -60.63 -6.29 11.30
C GLY A 185 -60.49 -4.82 11.66
N ILE A 186 -60.26 -3.99 10.64
CA ILE A 186 -60.60 -2.57 10.69
C ILE A 186 -62.05 -2.46 10.22
N SER A 187 -62.96 -2.10 11.12
CA SER A 187 -64.36 -1.83 10.77
C SER A 187 -64.44 -0.61 9.85
N THR A 188 -65.00 -0.79 8.65
CA THR A 188 -65.10 0.22 7.58
C THR A 188 -66.18 1.29 7.79
N HIS A 189 -66.71 1.46 9.01
CA HIS A 189 -67.83 2.38 9.27
C HIS A 189 -67.46 3.85 9.54
N LEU A 190 -66.25 4.31 9.19
CA LEU A 190 -65.88 5.74 9.33
C LEU A 190 -65.81 6.52 8.00
N TYR A 191 -66.42 6.00 6.92
CA TYR A 191 -66.65 6.77 5.70
C TYR A 191 -68.14 6.84 5.40
N LEU A 192 -68.84 7.72 6.12
CA LEU A 192 -69.99 8.53 5.66
C LEU A 192 -70.59 9.28 6.86
N GLN A 193 -70.05 10.46 7.14
CA GLN A 193 -70.86 11.63 7.53
C GLN A 193 -70.13 12.92 7.15
#